data_AF-A0A7S4C391-F1
#
_entry.id   AF-A0A7S4C391-F1
#
_cell.length_a   1.000
_cell.length_b   1.000
_cell.length_c   1.000
_cell.angle_alpha   90.00
_cell.angle_beta   90.00
_cell.angle_gamma   90.00
#
_symmetry.space_group_name_H-M   'P 1'
#
loop_
_entity.id
_entity.type
_entity.pdbx_description
1 polymer ?
#
loop_
_entity_poly.entity_id
_entity_poly.type
_entity_poly.pdbx_seq_one_letter_code
_entity_poly.pdbx_strand_id
1 'polypeptide(L)'
;PFHVTPLLRERMGAPCDEGRSKEELIKVIPEMATWGGVDDVSQVWWSTDCVEFDFINRVEELKAWIAARPEKVIAVVGHGGIFTRILGVHLKNCGHAWVDWNAQASDEGAELV
;
A
#
# COMPACT_ATOMS: atom_id res chain seq x y z
N PRO A 1 5.97 -15.93 -1.68
CA PRO A 1 7.05 -14.95 -1.90
C PRO A 1 6.57 -13.59 -1.39
N PHE A 2 7.44 -12.81 -0.74
CA PHE A 2 7.08 -11.47 -0.26
C PHE A 2 7.54 -10.40 -1.25
N HIS A 3 6.76 -9.33 -1.34
CA HIS A 3 7.09 -8.12 -2.08
C HIS A 3 6.84 -6.92 -1.17
N VAL A 4 7.76 -5.97 -1.16
CA VAL A 4 7.62 -4.71 -0.40
C VAL A 4 7.51 -3.56 -1.36
N THR A 5 6.72 -2.57 -0.98
CA THR A 5 6.55 -1.35 -1.76
C THR A 5 6.25 -0.18 -0.84
N PRO A 6 6.86 1.00 -1.06
CA PRO A 6 6.53 2.20 -0.29
C PRO A 6 5.10 2.68 -0.54
N LEU A 7 4.43 2.20 -1.59
CA LEU A 7 3.04 2.55 -1.89
C LEU A 7 2.08 2.19 -0.75
N LEU A 8 2.41 1.16 0.05
CA LEU A 8 1.59 0.68 1.16
C LEU A 8 1.80 1.43 2.49
N ARG A 9 2.74 2.38 2.57
CA ARG A 9 3.00 3.14 3.81
C ARG A 9 1.75 3.89 4.28
N GLU A 10 1.62 4.10 5.59
CA GLU A 10 0.53 4.91 6.14
C GLU A 10 0.56 6.33 5.57
N ARG A 11 -0.60 6.99 5.58
CA ARG A 11 -0.70 8.43 5.30
C ARG A 11 0.12 9.20 6.31
N MET A 12 1.07 10.01 5.87
CA MET A 12 1.77 10.91 6.78
C MET A 12 0.78 11.94 7.35
N GLY A 13 0.57 11.89 8.65
CA GLY A 13 -0.25 12.85 9.39
C GLY A 13 0.30 13.16 10.78
N ALA A 14 1.29 12.41 11.26
CA ALA A 14 1.95 12.59 12.54
C ALA A 14 3.46 12.27 12.43
N PRO A 15 4.32 12.87 13.29
CA PRO A 15 5.75 12.56 13.31
C PRO A 15 6.08 11.08 13.58
N CYS A 16 5.14 10.34 14.19
CA CYS A 16 5.30 8.89 14.41
C CYS A 16 5.14 8.05 13.14
N ASP A 17 4.80 8.66 12.00
CA ASP A 17 4.66 7.98 10.70
C ASP A 17 6.01 7.87 9.95
N GLU A 18 7.09 8.34 10.57
CA GLU A 18 8.47 8.14 10.09
C GLU A 18 8.97 6.71 10.38
N GLY A 19 9.81 6.19 9.47
CA GLY A 19 10.27 4.81 9.48
C GLY A 19 11.75 4.64 9.84
N ARG A 20 12.18 3.37 9.81
CA ARG A 20 13.60 3.01 9.71
C ARG A 20 14.01 2.99 8.24
N SER A 21 15.25 3.39 7.95
CA SER A 21 15.77 3.32 6.58
C SER A 21 15.78 1.90 6.03
N LYS A 22 15.86 1.75 4.70
CA LYS A 22 15.97 0.42 4.06
C LYS A 22 17.08 -0.43 4.68
N GLU A 23 18.28 0.13 4.84
CA GLU A 23 19.41 -0.59 5.43
C GLU A 23 19.17 -1.01 6.88
N GLU A 24 18.54 -0.16 7.69
CA GLU A 24 18.19 -0.51 9.06
C GLU A 24 17.10 -1.60 9.12
N LEU A 25 16.13 -1.56 8.21
CA LEU A 25 15.12 -2.61 8.08
C LEU A 25 15.76 -3.95 7.70
N ILE A 26 16.67 -3.97 6.73
CA ILE A 26 17.40 -5.19 6.34
C ILE A 26 18.26 -5.72 7.49
N LYS A 27 18.88 -4.86 8.31
CA LYS A 27 19.62 -5.31 9.50
C LYS A 27 18.73 -6.01 10.52
N VAL A 28 17.49 -5.57 10.66
CA VAL A 28 16.52 -6.11 11.63
C VAL A 28 15.75 -7.32 11.06
N ILE A 29 15.56 -7.35 9.75
CA ILE A 29 14.87 -8.41 8.99
C ILE A 29 15.77 -8.81 7.81
N PRO A 30 16.84 -9.60 8.04
CA PRO A 30 17.81 -9.93 7.00
C PRO A 30 17.20 -10.60 5.76
N GLU A 31 16.14 -11.38 5.94
CA GLU A 31 15.40 -12.04 4.86
C GLU A 31 14.77 -11.05 3.89
N MET A 32 14.49 -9.82 4.34
CA MET A 32 13.97 -8.75 3.49
C MET A 32 14.91 -8.48 2.31
N ALA A 33 16.22 -8.69 2.44
CA ALA A 33 17.17 -8.46 1.35
C ALA A 33 16.88 -9.29 0.09
N THR A 34 16.11 -10.37 0.19
CA THR A 34 15.75 -11.23 -0.94
C THR A 34 14.29 -11.08 -1.38
N TRP A 35 13.54 -10.14 -0.82
CA TRP A 35 12.13 -9.93 -1.19
C TRP A 35 12.02 -9.11 -2.48
N GLY A 36 10.90 -9.26 -3.19
CA GLY A 36 10.65 -8.45 -4.39
C GLY A 36 10.46 -6.96 -4.05
N GLY A 37 10.89 -6.07 -4.93
CA GLY A 37 10.71 -4.61 -4.80
C GLY A 37 11.68 -3.93 -3.83
N VAL A 38 12.52 -4.68 -3.11
CA VAL A 38 13.46 -4.13 -2.11
C VAL A 38 14.51 -3.22 -2.75
N ASP A 39 14.92 -3.53 -3.97
CA ASP A 39 15.87 -2.71 -4.72
C ASP A 39 15.28 -1.34 -5.06
N ASP A 40 13.98 -1.28 -5.33
CA ASP A 40 13.22 -0.07 -5.67
C ASP A 40 12.86 0.78 -4.43
N VAL A 41 12.97 0.22 -3.22
CA VAL A 41 12.76 0.97 -1.97
C VAL A 41 13.93 1.93 -1.76
N SER A 42 13.65 3.23 -1.68
CA SER A 42 14.64 4.25 -1.32
C SER A 42 15.12 4.10 0.13
N GLN A 43 16.30 4.65 0.45
CA GLN A 43 16.80 4.62 1.83
C GLN A 43 15.83 5.30 2.81
N VAL A 44 15.25 6.43 2.40
CA VAL A 44 14.11 7.08 3.06
C VAL A 44 12.89 6.86 2.18
N TRP A 45 11.98 5.99 2.63
CA TRP A 45 10.83 5.53 1.84
C TRP A 45 9.49 6.11 2.34
N TRP A 46 9.52 6.90 3.42
CA TRP A 46 8.42 7.74 3.88
C TRP A 46 8.57 9.15 3.35
N SER A 47 7.48 9.94 3.39
CA SER A 47 7.59 11.37 3.07
C SER A 47 8.23 12.11 4.24
N THR A 48 9.14 13.03 3.92
CA THR A 48 9.76 13.95 4.89
C THR A 48 9.01 15.26 5.02
N ASP A 49 7.96 15.45 4.23
CA ASP A 49 7.10 16.63 4.32
C ASP A 49 6.12 16.46 5.49
N CYS A 50 5.82 17.57 6.18
CA CYS A 50 4.87 17.57 7.29
C CYS A 50 3.42 17.25 6.85
N VAL A 51 3.13 17.36 5.55
CA VAL A 51 1.83 17.06 4.94
C VAL A 51 2.06 16.31 3.64
N GLU A 52 1.42 15.15 3.50
CA GLU A 52 1.42 14.39 2.25
C GLU A 52 0.30 14.85 1.31
N PHE A 53 0.64 15.71 0.35
CA PHE A 53 -0.30 16.20 -0.67
C PHE A 53 -0.64 15.14 -1.73
N ASP A 54 0.28 14.22 -2.01
CA ASP A 54 0.18 13.25 -3.10
C ASP A 54 -0.54 11.93 -2.74
N PHE A 55 -1.17 11.89 -1.56
CA PHE A 55 -1.74 10.67 -1.00
C PHE A 55 -2.75 9.97 -1.94
N ILE A 56 -3.60 10.74 -2.62
CA ILE A 56 -4.62 10.19 -3.52
C ILE A 56 -3.98 9.55 -4.76
N ASN A 57 -2.99 10.20 -5.37
CA ASN A 57 -2.30 9.63 -6.52
C ASN A 57 -1.55 8.35 -6.14
N ARG A 58 -0.93 8.31 -4.95
CA ARG A 58 -0.29 7.09 -4.42
C ARG A 58 -1.28 5.95 -4.20
N VAL A 59 -2.52 6.23 -3.77
CA VAL A 59 -3.57 5.22 -3.66
C VAL A 59 -3.94 4.67 -5.04
N GLU A 60 -4.07 5.52 -6.06
CA GLU A 60 -4.36 5.07 -7.42
C GLU A 60 -3.19 4.30 -8.04
N GLU A 61 -1.95 4.70 -7.79
CA GLU A 61 -0.76 3.94 -8.18
C GLU A 61 -0.72 2.57 -7.51
N LEU A 62 -1.04 2.48 -6.22
CA LEU A 62 -1.15 1.20 -5.51
C LEU A 62 -2.24 0.31 -6.12
N LYS A 63 -3.39 0.89 -6.46
CA LYS A 63 -4.48 0.14 -7.11
C LYS A 63 -4.05 -0.41 -8.46
N ALA A 64 -3.38 0.41 -9.28
CA ALA A 64 -2.84 -0.03 -10.57
C ALA A 64 -1.78 -1.12 -10.39
N TRP A 65 -0.90 -0.98 -9.40
CA TRP A 65 0.11 -1.99 -9.07
C TRP A 65 -0.51 -3.33 -8.66
N ILE A 66 -1.56 -3.32 -7.82
CA ILE A 66 -2.33 -4.51 -7.43
C ILE A 66 -3.00 -5.15 -8.65
N ALA A 67 -3.64 -4.35 -9.52
CA ALA A 67 -4.32 -4.83 -10.71
C ALA A 67 -3.38 -5.50 -11.72
N ALA A 68 -2.13 -5.01 -11.81
CA ALA A 68 -1.13 -5.52 -12.73
C ALA A 68 -0.45 -6.81 -12.25
N ARG A 69 -0.74 -7.29 -11.04
CA ARG A 69 -0.13 -8.50 -10.49
C ARG A 69 -0.54 -9.74 -11.28
N PRO A 70 0.40 -10.62 -11.67
CA PRO A 70 0.07 -11.87 -12.37
C PRO A 70 -0.56 -12.92 -11.45
N GLU A 71 -0.47 -12.75 -10.13
CA GLU A 71 -1.05 -13.67 -9.16
C GLU A 71 -2.59 -13.58 -9.12
N LYS A 72 -3.25 -14.75 -9.06
CA LYS A 72 -4.73 -14.81 -8.96
C LYS A 72 -5.27 -14.36 -7.60
N VAL A 73 -4.48 -14.53 -6.54
CA VAL A 73 -4.83 -14.18 -5.17
C VAL A 73 -3.56 -13.69 -4.49
N ILE A 74 -3.63 -12.50 -3.87
CA ILE A 74 -2.55 -11.94 -3.07
C ILE A 74 -3.10 -11.48 -1.72
N ALA A 75 -2.27 -11.55 -0.69
CA ALA A 75 -2.52 -10.86 0.57
C ALA A 75 -1.77 -9.53 0.55
N VAL A 76 -2.50 -8.42 0.70
CA VAL A 76 -1.92 -7.08 0.79
C VAL A 76 -1.95 -6.64 2.25
N VAL A 77 -0.79 -6.36 2.83
CA VAL A 77 -0.64 -5.94 4.22
C VAL A 77 -0.18 -4.49 4.26
N GLY A 78 -0.87 -3.67 5.04
CA GLY A 78 -0.66 -2.22 5.09
C GLY A 78 -1.45 -1.59 6.22
N HIS A 79 -1.78 -0.32 6.08
CA HIS A 79 -2.32 0.50 7.16
C HIS A 79 -3.76 0.97 6.93
N GLY A 80 -4.40 1.42 8.01
CA GLY A 80 -5.82 1.75 8.03
C GLY A 80 -6.16 2.94 7.13
N GLY A 81 -5.31 3.96 7.06
CA GLY A 81 -5.56 5.13 6.21
C GLY A 81 -5.58 4.79 4.73
N ILE A 82 -4.64 3.97 4.26
CA ILE A 82 -4.62 3.45 2.89
C ILE A 82 -5.84 2.58 2.60
N PHE A 83 -6.10 1.56 3.42
CA PHE A 83 -7.20 0.64 3.15
C PHE A 83 -8.57 1.29 3.23
N THR A 84 -8.75 2.31 4.06
CA THR A 84 -10.01 3.07 4.10
C THR A 84 -10.31 3.75 2.75
N ARG A 85 -9.28 4.14 1.98
CA ARG A 85 -9.46 4.77 0.66
C ARG A 85 -9.73 3.76 -0.44
N ILE A 86 -9.15 2.56 -0.33
CA ILE A 86 -9.40 1.48 -1.28
C ILE A 86 -10.77 0.82 -1.04
N LEU A 87 -11.11 0.55 0.23
CA LEU A 87 -12.29 -0.23 0.60
C LEU A 87 -13.53 0.62 0.89
N GLY A 88 -13.37 1.93 1.07
CA GLY A 88 -14.45 2.82 1.52
C GLY A 88 -14.86 2.63 2.99
N VAL A 89 -14.28 1.66 3.70
CA VAL A 89 -14.57 1.35 5.11
C VAL A 89 -13.29 1.20 5.92
N HIS A 90 -13.35 1.61 7.19
CA HIS A 90 -12.22 1.47 8.11
C HIS A 90 -12.17 0.07 8.72
N LEU A 91 -11.04 -0.62 8.55
CA LEU A 91 -10.79 -1.91 9.19
C LEU A 91 -10.33 -1.71 10.64
N LYS A 92 -10.74 -2.62 11.53
CA LYS A 92 -10.21 -2.68 12.90
C LYS A 92 -8.74 -3.11 12.89
N ASN A 93 -8.04 -2.97 14.03
CA ASN A 93 -6.68 -3.51 14.17
C ASN A 93 -6.65 -5.01 13.82
N CYS A 94 -5.70 -5.42 12.98
CA CYS A 94 -5.61 -6.75 12.38
C CYS A 94 -6.88 -7.22 11.63
N GLY A 95 -7.78 -6.29 11.29
CA GLY A 95 -8.95 -6.56 10.46
C GLY A 95 -8.55 -6.85 9.02
N HIS A 96 -9.39 -7.60 8.31
CA HIS A 96 -9.18 -7.97 6.92
C HIS A 96 -10.49 -7.85 6.13
N ALA A 97 -10.37 -7.75 4.82
CA ALA A 97 -11.47 -7.82 3.88
C ALA A 97 -11.03 -8.65 2.67
N TRP A 98 -11.99 -9.32 2.03
CA TRP A 98 -11.78 -9.96 0.74
C TRP A 98 -12.34 -9.06 -0.35
N VAL A 99 -11.58 -8.85 -1.43
CA VAL A 99 -11.99 -8.03 -2.57
C VAL A 99 -11.76 -8.83 -3.84
N ASP A 100 -12.79 -8.93 -4.68
CA ASP A 100 -12.61 -9.32 -6.08
C ASP A 100 -12.23 -8.08 -6.87
N TRP A 101 -10.97 -8.02 -7.30
CA TRP A 101 -10.40 -6.84 -7.92
C TRP A 101 -10.96 -6.57 -9.33
N ASN A 102 -11.36 -7.63 -10.06
CA ASN A 102 -11.87 -7.50 -11.42
C ASN A 102 -13.36 -7.14 -11.44
N ALA A 103 -14.10 -7.47 -10.38
CA ALA A 103 -15.50 -7.08 -10.23
C ALA A 103 -15.70 -5.57 -10.01
N GLN A 104 -14.63 -4.82 -9.68
CA GLN A 104 -14.70 -3.37 -9.48
C GLN A 104 -14.52 -2.55 -10.77
N ALA A 105 -14.12 -3.17 -11.88
CA ALA A 105 -13.89 -2.49 -13.16
C ALA A 105 -15.17 -2.30 -14.00
N SER A 106 -16.33 -2.79 -13.54
CA SER A 106 -17.59 -2.77 -14.32
C SER A 106 -18.52 -1.59 -14.05
N ASP A 107 -18.16 -0.63 -13.21
CA ASP A 107 -19.05 0.49 -12.83
C ASP A 107 -18.79 1.81 -13.58
N GLU A 108 -18.31 1.74 -14.83
CA GLU A 108 -18.55 2.80 -15.81
C GLU A 108 -19.79 2.44 -16.64
N GLY A 109 -20.99 2.64 -16.07
CA GLY A 109 -22.24 2.53 -16.82
C GLY A 109 -23.44 2.00 -16.05
N ALA A 110 -23.83 2.65 -14.95
CA ALA A 110 -25.18 2.52 -14.43
C ALA A 110 -25.90 3.87 -14.60
N GLU A 111 -26.65 4.00 -15.70
CA GLU A 111 -27.65 5.04 -15.86
C GLU A 111 -28.61 5.02 -14.66
N LEU A 112 -28.88 6.22 -14.14
CA LEU A 112 -29.97 6.47 -13.21
C LEU A 112 -31.30 6.09 -13.88
N VAL A 113 -32.00 5.12 -13.31
CA VAL A 113 -33.45 4.94 -13.48
C VAL A 113 -34.11 5.17 -12.13
#